data_AF-X1A4Z0-F1
#
_entry.id   AF-X1A4Z0-F1
#
_cell.length_a   1.000
_cell.length_b   1.000
_cell.length_c   1.000
_cell.angle_alpha   90.00
_cell.angle_beta   90.00
_cell.angle_gamma   90.00
#
_symmetry.space_group_name_H-M   'P 1'
#
loop_
_entity.id
_entity.type
_entity.pdbx_description
1 polymer ?
#
loop_
_entity_poly.entity_id
_entity_poly.type
_entity_poly.pdbx_seq_one_letter_code
_entity_poly.pdbx_strand_id
1 'polypeptide(L)'
;IGIIIIAHVIAVTTGLSVSSVATDKKIGAGGIYYVLSRSMGIPIGGSIGIALYVGTAFSIALYLIGFSESFNSYFDIGMSINDFRLTGTIALVALTLLAIISTSVALKAQFFILAAIIISLISIIFGTSEFAPQSVALFSSEDAVSLEVVFAVFFPAVTGFTAGIAMSGDLKDPKKSIPTGTLAAIGTG
;
A
#
# COMPACT_ATOMS: atom_id res chain seq x y z
N ILE A 1 -15.24 12.42 0.22
CA ILE A 1 -15.09 12.32 1.70
C ILE A 1 -15.63 10.99 2.23
N GLY A 2 -16.87 10.58 1.94
CA GLY A 2 -17.44 9.31 2.44
C GLY A 2 -16.58 8.07 2.17
N ILE A 3 -16.03 7.95 0.97
CA ILE A 3 -15.09 6.86 0.58
C ILE A 3 -13.86 6.81 1.50
N ILE A 4 -13.25 7.97 1.78
CA ILE A 4 -12.06 8.08 2.63
C ILE A 4 -12.39 7.62 4.05
N ILE A 5 -13.53 8.08 4.60
CA ILE A 5 -13.97 7.71 5.95
C ILE A 5 -14.19 6.19 6.05
N ILE A 6 -14.93 5.60 5.09
CA ILE A 6 -15.21 4.16 5.09
C ILE A 6 -13.92 3.36 5.00
N ALA A 7 -13.02 3.74 4.09
CA ALA A 7 -11.73 3.09 3.92
C ALA A 7 -10.88 3.16 5.20
N HIS A 8 -10.86 4.30 5.89
CA HIS A 8 -10.15 4.47 7.16
C HIS A 8 -10.77 3.67 8.30
N VAL A 9 -12.10 3.59 8.39
CA VAL A 9 -12.77 2.75 9.40
C VAL A 9 -12.36 1.29 9.21
N ILE A 10 -12.32 0.80 7.97
CA ILE A 10 -11.85 -0.57 7.67
C ILE A 10 -10.38 -0.74 8.06
N ALA A 11 -9.51 0.24 7.72
CA ALA A 11 -8.10 0.18 8.06
C ALA A 11 -7.86 0.20 9.57
N VAL A 12 -8.51 1.10 10.32
CA VAL A 12 -8.39 1.21 11.78
C VAL A 12 -8.90 -0.05 12.48
N THR A 13 -10.07 -0.56 12.11
CA THR A 13 -10.63 -1.78 12.71
C THR A 13 -9.75 -3.01 12.44
N THR A 14 -9.18 -3.11 11.24
CA THR A 14 -8.22 -4.16 10.89
C THR A 14 -6.91 -3.98 11.64
N GLY A 15 -6.38 -2.76 11.72
CA GLY A 15 -5.15 -2.41 12.44
C GLY A 15 -5.23 -2.71 13.93
N LEU A 16 -6.36 -2.41 14.57
CA LEU A 16 -6.64 -2.77 15.97
C LEU A 16 -6.69 -4.29 16.15
N SER A 17 -7.34 -5.00 15.23
CA SER A 17 -7.40 -6.47 15.26
C SER A 17 -6.00 -7.09 15.17
N VAL A 18 -5.16 -6.62 14.24
CA VAL A 18 -3.78 -7.11 14.11
C VAL A 18 -2.95 -6.72 15.33
N SER A 19 -3.14 -5.51 15.86
CA SER A 19 -2.46 -5.05 17.07
C SER A 19 -2.76 -5.94 18.28
N SER A 20 -4.02 -6.31 18.47
CA SER A 20 -4.44 -7.23 19.53
C SER A 20 -3.74 -8.58 19.39
N VAL A 21 -3.77 -9.16 18.18
CA VAL A 21 -3.13 -10.45 17.89
C VAL A 21 -1.60 -10.39 18.12
N ALA A 22 -0.96 -9.27 17.74
CA ALA A 22 0.46 -9.04 17.95
C ALA A 22 0.84 -8.99 19.45
N THR A 23 0.01 -8.37 20.29
CA THR A 23 0.29 -8.28 21.73
C THR A 23 0.14 -9.61 22.48
N ASP A 24 -0.84 -10.41 22.07
CA ASP A 24 -1.23 -11.65 22.76
C ASP A 24 -0.23 -12.80 22.51
N LYS A 25 0.30 -12.94 21.29
CA LYS A 25 1.12 -14.09 20.90
C LYS A 25 2.61 -13.76 20.75
N LYS A 26 3.47 -14.79 20.81
CA LYS A 26 4.88 -14.66 20.44
C LYS A 26 4.99 -14.50 18.93
N ILE A 27 5.39 -13.32 18.48
CA ILE A 27 5.61 -13.01 17.07
C ILE A 27 7.00 -13.50 16.69
N GLY A 28 7.07 -14.35 15.67
CA GLY A 28 8.32 -14.87 15.10
C GLY A 28 8.57 -14.30 13.71
N ALA A 29 9.66 -14.76 13.07
CA ALA A 29 10.14 -14.30 11.78
C ALA A 29 9.34 -14.84 10.57
N GLY A 30 8.02 -14.67 10.57
CA GLY A 30 7.16 -15.15 9.48
C GLY A 30 6.01 -14.21 9.10
N GLY A 31 6.09 -12.95 9.50
CA GLY A 31 5.16 -11.90 9.08
C GLY A 31 3.70 -12.19 9.44
N ILE A 32 2.79 -11.68 8.61
CA ILE A 32 1.33 -11.75 8.83
C ILE A 32 0.84 -13.21 8.86
N TYR A 33 1.31 -14.06 7.94
CA TYR A 33 0.88 -15.46 7.88
C TYR A 33 1.24 -16.23 9.16
N TYR A 34 2.46 -16.05 9.68
CA TYR A 34 2.87 -16.70 10.92
C TYR A 34 2.03 -16.23 12.11
N VAL A 35 1.78 -14.93 12.20
CA VAL A 35 0.94 -14.34 13.24
C VAL A 35 -0.48 -14.89 13.19
N LEU A 36 -1.09 -14.98 12.00
CA LEU A 36 -2.47 -15.45 11.83
C LEU A 36 -2.61 -16.95 12.04
N SER A 37 -1.75 -17.78 11.45
CA SER A 37 -1.82 -19.24 11.56
C SER A 37 -1.65 -19.72 13.00
N ARG A 38 -0.82 -19.04 13.81
CA ARG A 38 -0.67 -19.34 15.25
C ARG A 38 -1.81 -18.78 16.10
N SER A 39 -2.54 -17.80 15.59
CA SER A 39 -3.61 -17.11 16.32
C SER A 39 -4.97 -17.73 16.12
N MET A 40 -5.31 -17.99 14.85
CA MET A 40 -6.61 -18.45 14.39
C MET A 40 -6.61 -19.93 13.93
N GLY A 41 -5.45 -20.59 13.98
CA GLY A 41 -5.27 -21.97 13.51
C GLY A 41 -4.92 -22.06 12.01
N ILE A 42 -4.44 -23.24 11.61
CA ILE A 42 -3.91 -23.49 10.26
C ILE A 42 -4.97 -23.29 9.16
N PRO A 43 -6.23 -23.76 9.28
CA PRO A 43 -7.21 -23.58 8.20
C PRO A 43 -7.53 -22.11 7.92
N ILE A 44 -7.73 -21.31 8.98
CA ILE A 44 -8.04 -19.88 8.87
C ILE A 44 -6.79 -19.08 8.44
N GLY A 45 -5.63 -19.39 9.00
CA GLY A 45 -4.37 -18.76 8.59
C GLY A 45 -4.00 -19.05 7.14
N GLY A 46 -4.27 -20.27 6.66
CA GLY A 46 -4.06 -20.70 5.28
C GLY A 46 -4.94 -19.96 4.28
N SER A 47 -6.25 -19.90 4.54
CA SER A 47 -7.18 -19.21 3.63
C SER A 47 -6.88 -17.71 3.54
N ILE A 48 -6.66 -17.05 4.68
CA ILE A 48 -6.30 -15.62 4.71
C ILE A 48 -4.92 -15.40 4.06
N GLY A 49 -3.96 -16.29 4.31
CA GLY A 49 -2.62 -16.21 3.73
C GLY A 49 -2.64 -16.25 2.20
N ILE A 50 -3.42 -17.15 1.60
CA ILE A 50 -3.56 -17.25 0.14
C ILE A 50 -4.24 -15.99 -0.41
N ALA A 51 -5.30 -15.49 0.25
CA ALA A 51 -5.97 -14.27 -0.16
C ALA A 51 -5.04 -13.06 -0.14
N LEU A 52 -4.23 -12.91 0.92
CA LEU A 52 -3.24 -11.84 1.04
C LEU A 52 -2.14 -11.96 -0.02
N TYR A 53 -1.67 -13.18 -0.31
CA TYR A 53 -0.66 -13.42 -1.35
C TYR A 53 -1.15 -13.01 -2.75
N VAL A 54 -2.38 -13.40 -3.12
CA VAL A 54 -2.97 -13.01 -4.40
C VAL A 54 -3.22 -11.50 -4.44
N GLY A 55 -3.71 -10.93 -3.33
CA GLY A 55 -3.93 -9.50 -3.20
C GLY A 55 -2.65 -8.69 -3.40
N THR A 56 -1.54 -9.07 -2.77
CA THR A 56 -0.26 -8.36 -2.94
C THR A 56 0.30 -8.53 -4.34
N ALA A 57 0.13 -9.69 -4.99
CA ALA A 57 0.52 -9.87 -6.39
C ALA A 57 -0.24 -8.91 -7.33
N PHE A 58 -1.55 -8.73 -7.12
CA PHE A 58 -2.32 -7.74 -7.87
C PHE A 58 -1.94 -6.30 -7.53
N SER A 59 -1.62 -5.99 -6.28
CA SER A 59 -1.12 -4.66 -5.90
C SER A 59 0.21 -4.33 -6.60
N ILE A 60 1.13 -5.29 -6.71
CA ILE A 60 2.39 -5.08 -7.46
C ILE A 60 2.09 -4.74 -8.92
N ALA A 61 1.16 -5.46 -9.55
CA ALA A 61 0.75 -5.16 -10.92
C ALA A 61 0.16 -3.75 -11.05
N LEU A 62 -0.74 -3.36 -10.13
CA LEU A 62 -1.31 -2.02 -10.09
C LEU A 62 -0.23 -0.93 -9.97
N TYR A 63 0.73 -1.09 -9.05
CA TYR A 63 1.80 -0.12 -8.85
C TYR A 63 2.74 -0.01 -10.06
N LEU A 64 3.02 -1.11 -10.75
CA LEU A 64 3.84 -1.11 -11.96
C LEU A 64 3.16 -0.40 -13.13
N ILE A 65 1.85 -0.54 -13.27
CA ILE A 65 1.10 0.18 -14.30
C ILE A 65 1.08 1.68 -13.99
N GLY A 66 0.80 2.09 -12.74
CA GLY A 66 0.86 3.49 -12.35
C GLY A 66 2.25 4.12 -12.51
N PHE A 67 3.31 3.34 -12.21
CA PHE A 67 4.69 3.74 -12.51
C PHE A 67 4.90 3.93 -14.02
N SER A 68 4.46 2.98 -14.84
CA SER A 68 4.64 3.03 -16.30
C SER A 68 3.92 4.23 -16.92
N GLU A 69 2.72 4.55 -16.42
CA GLU A 69 1.96 5.74 -16.84
C GLU A 69 2.74 7.03 -16.55
N SER A 70 3.20 7.19 -15.30
CA SER A 70 3.94 8.39 -14.88
C SER A 70 5.30 8.51 -15.58
N PHE A 71 6.00 7.38 -15.74
CA PHE A 71 7.33 7.32 -16.35
C PHE A 71 7.27 7.59 -17.86
N ASN A 72 6.36 6.92 -18.58
CA ASN A 72 6.22 7.13 -20.03
C ASN A 72 5.74 8.54 -20.35
N SER A 73 4.85 9.11 -19.53
CA SER A 73 4.38 10.49 -19.67
C SER A 73 5.52 11.50 -19.51
N TYR A 74 6.42 11.28 -18.56
CA TYR A 74 7.57 12.19 -18.36
C TYR A 74 8.62 12.12 -19.48
N PHE A 75 8.87 10.93 -20.03
CA PHE A 75 9.88 10.70 -21.07
C PHE A 75 9.33 10.68 -22.51
N ASP A 76 8.03 10.89 -22.69
CA ASP A 76 7.32 10.84 -23.98
C ASP A 76 7.55 9.53 -24.77
N ILE A 77 7.55 8.39 -24.06
CA ILE A 77 7.85 7.05 -24.60
C ILE A 77 6.63 6.43 -25.31
N GLY A 78 5.44 6.99 -25.09
CA GLY A 78 4.16 6.49 -25.63
C GLY A 78 3.17 6.10 -24.54
N MET A 79 1.88 6.37 -24.81
CA MET A 79 0.76 6.17 -23.87
C MET A 79 -0.23 5.10 -24.37
N SER A 80 0.22 4.20 -25.26
CA SER A 80 -0.60 3.07 -25.68
C SER A 80 -0.56 1.93 -24.67
N ILE A 81 -1.54 1.02 -24.74
CA ILE A 81 -1.61 -0.16 -23.87
C ILE A 81 -0.34 -1.03 -24.00
N ASN A 82 0.25 -1.11 -25.19
CA ASN A 82 1.47 -1.89 -25.40
C ASN A 82 2.70 -1.22 -24.78
N ASP A 83 2.73 0.11 -24.72
CA ASP A 83 3.84 0.85 -24.11
C ASP A 83 3.86 0.63 -22.59
N PHE A 84 2.69 0.65 -21.93
CA PHE A 84 2.59 0.34 -20.52
C PHE A 84 2.96 -1.12 -20.20
N ARG A 85 2.59 -2.06 -21.07
CA ARG A 85 2.98 -3.47 -20.94
C ARG A 85 4.49 -3.64 -21.04
N LEU A 86 5.14 -2.96 -21.98
CA LEU A 86 6.58 -3.03 -22.17
C LEU A 86 7.33 -2.43 -20.97
N THR A 87 7.04 -1.17 -20.63
CA THR A 87 7.69 -0.48 -19.49
C THR A 87 7.43 -1.23 -18.17
N GLY A 88 6.20 -1.67 -17.94
CA GLY A 88 5.82 -2.41 -16.73
C GLY A 88 6.52 -3.76 -16.61
N THR A 89 6.68 -4.48 -17.72
CA THR A 89 7.41 -5.77 -17.72
C THR A 89 8.90 -5.57 -17.46
N ILE A 90 9.51 -4.55 -18.06
CA ILE A 90 10.92 -4.20 -17.83
C ILE A 90 11.12 -3.84 -16.34
N ALA A 91 10.25 -3.00 -15.79
CA ALA A 91 10.29 -2.61 -14.38
C ALA A 91 10.09 -3.81 -13.44
N LEU A 92 9.17 -4.72 -13.76
CA LEU A 92 8.97 -5.96 -12.99
C LEU A 92 10.22 -6.82 -12.97
N VAL A 93 10.84 -7.04 -14.13
CA VAL A 93 12.09 -7.83 -14.22
C VAL A 93 13.21 -7.17 -13.43
N ALA A 94 13.37 -5.85 -13.55
CA ALA A 94 14.37 -5.09 -12.80
C ALA A 94 14.17 -5.19 -11.28
N LEU A 95 12.94 -4.99 -10.79
CA LEU A 95 12.61 -5.13 -9.37
C LEU A 95 12.79 -6.57 -8.87
N THR A 96 12.42 -7.55 -9.69
CA THR A 96 12.60 -8.98 -9.35
C THR A 96 14.09 -9.33 -9.23
N LEU A 97 14.91 -8.86 -10.17
CA LEU A 97 16.37 -9.05 -10.12
C LEU A 97 16.98 -8.36 -8.89
N LEU A 98 16.57 -7.13 -8.59
CA LEU A 98 17.01 -6.41 -7.40
C LEU A 98 16.65 -7.17 -6.11
N ALA A 99 15.43 -7.68 -6.03
CA ALA A 99 14.96 -8.46 -4.87
C ALA A 99 15.75 -9.75 -4.68
N ILE A 100 16.12 -10.44 -5.76
CA ILE A 100 16.95 -11.66 -5.70
C ILE A 100 18.38 -11.34 -5.28
N ILE A 101 18.95 -10.22 -5.74
CA ILE A 101 20.34 -9.84 -5.44
C ILE A 101 20.50 -9.37 -3.98
N SER A 102 19.63 -8.47 -3.50
CA SER A 102 19.79 -7.93 -2.15
C SER A 102 18.53 -7.27 -1.59
N THR A 103 17.85 -7.97 -0.69
CA THR A 103 16.79 -7.41 0.15
C THR A 103 17.31 -6.24 1.01
N SER A 104 18.57 -6.29 1.45
CA SER A 104 19.16 -5.23 2.29
C SER A 104 19.30 -3.89 1.57
N VAL A 105 19.53 -3.89 0.26
CA VAL A 105 19.58 -2.66 -0.55
C VAL A 105 18.19 -2.05 -0.65
N ALA A 106 17.16 -2.88 -0.88
CA ALA A 106 15.77 -2.44 -0.94
C ALA A 106 15.33 -1.78 0.39
N LEU A 107 15.66 -2.39 1.53
CA LEU A 107 15.33 -1.85 2.85
C LEU A 107 16.01 -0.50 3.15
N LYS A 108 17.24 -0.28 2.65
CA LYS A 108 17.92 1.01 2.77
C LYS A 108 17.34 2.05 1.83
N ALA A 109 17.01 1.66 0.60
CA ALA A 109 16.42 2.55 -0.41
C ALA A 109 15.05 3.10 0.03
N GLN A 110 14.29 2.35 0.84
CA GLN A 110 13.00 2.79 1.39
C GLN A 110 13.08 4.15 2.10
N PHE A 111 14.16 4.44 2.82
CA PHE A 111 14.31 5.74 3.50
C PHE A 111 14.48 6.91 2.51
N PHE A 112 15.15 6.66 1.38
CA PHE A 112 15.26 7.65 0.31
C PHE A 112 13.91 7.90 -0.36
N ILE A 113 13.16 6.84 -0.64
CA ILE A 113 11.80 6.93 -1.20
C ILE A 113 10.88 7.71 -0.25
N LEU A 114 10.94 7.42 1.06
CA LEU A 114 10.17 8.14 2.06
C LEU A 114 10.50 9.64 2.07
N ALA A 115 11.78 10.00 2.00
CA ALA A 115 12.19 11.40 1.93
C ALA A 115 11.63 12.09 0.68
N ALA A 116 11.67 11.43 -0.48
CA ALA A 116 11.09 11.95 -1.72
C ALA A 116 9.57 12.15 -1.61
N ILE A 117 8.85 11.21 -0.99
CA ILE A 117 7.40 11.34 -0.75
C ILE A 117 7.11 12.53 0.17
N ILE A 118 7.85 12.71 1.26
CA ILE A 118 7.66 13.85 2.17
C ILE A 118 7.88 15.17 1.43
N ILE A 119 8.94 15.28 0.62
CA ILE A 119 9.20 16.46 -0.20
C ILE A 119 8.05 16.70 -1.19
N SER A 120 7.54 15.65 -1.83
CA SER A 120 6.39 15.75 -2.73
C SER A 120 5.13 16.26 -2.01
N LEU A 121 4.86 15.80 -0.79
CA LEU A 121 3.72 16.26 0.00
C LEU A 121 3.88 17.74 0.40
N ILE A 122 5.08 18.16 0.80
CA ILE A 122 5.39 19.57 1.07
C ILE A 122 5.15 20.40 -0.20
N SER A 123 5.64 19.93 -1.36
CA SER A 123 5.43 20.62 -2.64
C SER A 123 3.95 20.77 -3.01
N ILE A 124 3.10 19.81 -2.66
CA ILE A 124 1.65 19.90 -2.89
C ILE A 124 1.02 20.97 -1.98
N ILE A 125 1.44 21.05 -0.71
CA ILE A 125 0.90 22.01 0.27
C ILE A 125 1.31 23.46 -0.10
N PHE A 126 2.54 23.67 -0.56
CA PHE A 126 3.06 24.98 -0.94
C PHE A 126 2.91 25.30 -2.45
N GLY A 127 2.32 24.38 -3.22
CA GLY A 127 2.11 24.55 -4.66
C GLY A 127 1.08 25.64 -5.00
N THR A 128 1.14 26.17 -6.22
CA THR A 128 0.18 27.17 -6.68
C THR A 128 -1.19 26.53 -6.95
N SER A 129 -2.27 27.24 -6.58
CA SER A 129 -3.65 26.76 -6.73
C SER A 129 -4.24 27.05 -8.11
N GLU A 130 -3.43 27.23 -9.15
CA GLU A 130 -3.90 27.60 -10.49
C GLU A 130 -4.85 26.56 -11.10
N PHE A 131 -4.76 25.30 -10.64
CA PHE A 131 -5.64 24.20 -11.04
C PHE A 131 -6.67 23.82 -9.96
N ALA A 132 -6.86 24.64 -8.93
CA ALA A 132 -7.86 24.35 -7.91
C ALA A 132 -9.27 24.49 -8.52
N PRO A 133 -10.15 23.49 -8.37
CA PRO A 133 -11.51 23.58 -8.89
C PRO A 133 -12.25 24.74 -8.22
N GLN A 134 -12.86 25.62 -9.03
CA GLN A 134 -13.57 26.81 -8.54
C GLN A 134 -14.81 26.49 -7.69
N SER A 135 -15.34 25.26 -7.82
CA SER A 135 -16.44 24.76 -7.01
C SER A 135 -16.22 23.28 -6.65
N VAL A 136 -16.45 22.95 -5.39
CA VAL A 136 -16.46 21.55 -4.93
C VAL A 136 -17.89 21.03 -5.06
N ALA A 137 -18.13 20.16 -6.03
CA ALA A 137 -19.41 19.48 -6.14
C ALA A 137 -19.61 18.54 -4.94
N LEU A 138 -20.52 18.90 -4.03
CA LEU A 138 -20.86 18.09 -2.86
C LEU A 138 -21.79 16.92 -3.18
N PHE A 139 -22.48 16.97 -4.32
CA PHE A 139 -23.43 15.95 -4.79
C PHE A 139 -23.01 15.41 -6.15
N SER A 140 -23.24 14.11 -6.36
CA SER A 140 -22.97 13.42 -7.61
C SER A 140 -23.91 13.90 -8.73
N SER A 141 -23.37 14.14 -9.91
CA SER A 141 -24.14 14.33 -11.15
C SER A 141 -24.75 13.00 -11.63
N GLU A 142 -25.75 13.06 -12.52
CA GLU A 142 -26.38 11.85 -13.10
C GLU A 142 -25.37 10.97 -13.87
N ASP A 143 -24.32 11.57 -14.46
CA ASP A 143 -23.22 10.85 -15.14
C ASP A 143 -22.06 10.44 -14.21
N ALA A 144 -22.25 10.53 -12.89
CA ALA A 144 -21.19 10.19 -11.95
C ALA A 144 -20.90 8.68 -11.94
N VAL A 145 -19.61 8.34 -11.89
CA VAL A 145 -19.17 6.96 -11.67
C VAL A 145 -19.70 6.47 -10.32
N SER A 146 -20.12 5.21 -10.28
CA SER A 146 -20.72 4.63 -9.09
C SER A 146 -19.76 4.64 -7.90
N LEU A 147 -20.31 4.79 -6.69
CA LEU A 147 -19.52 4.87 -5.45
C LEU A 147 -18.62 3.64 -5.28
N GLU A 148 -19.11 2.46 -5.68
CA GLU A 148 -18.41 1.18 -5.57
C GLU A 148 -17.15 1.15 -6.43
N VAL A 149 -17.22 1.67 -7.65
CA VAL A 149 -16.07 1.73 -8.57
C VAL A 149 -15.02 2.71 -8.04
N VAL A 150 -15.45 3.89 -7.60
CA VAL A 150 -14.52 4.88 -7.03
C VAL A 150 -13.89 4.34 -5.74
N PHE A 151 -14.65 3.66 -4.90
CA PHE A 151 -14.12 2.99 -3.71
C PHE A 151 -13.12 1.90 -4.07
N ALA A 152 -13.41 1.05 -5.06
CA ALA A 152 -12.51 -0.03 -5.48
C ALA A 152 -11.16 0.49 -6.02
N VAL A 153 -11.16 1.63 -6.72
CA VAL A 153 -9.94 2.29 -7.21
C VAL A 153 -9.16 2.95 -6.05
N PHE A 154 -9.86 3.55 -5.08
CA PHE A 154 -9.23 4.24 -3.95
C PHE A 154 -8.70 3.27 -2.89
N PHE A 155 -9.40 2.18 -2.61
CA PHE A 155 -9.13 1.30 -1.47
C PHE A 155 -7.69 0.75 -1.41
N PRO A 156 -7.04 0.36 -2.53
CA PRO A 156 -5.64 -0.05 -2.50
C PRO A 156 -4.69 0.97 -1.84
N ALA A 157 -5.00 2.28 -1.92
CA ALA A 157 -4.20 3.34 -1.33
C ALA A 157 -4.11 3.27 0.21
N VAL A 158 -5.11 2.68 0.89
CA VAL A 158 -5.14 2.57 2.37
C VAL A 158 -4.67 1.20 2.90
N THR A 159 -4.39 0.24 2.03
CA THR A 159 -4.07 -1.16 2.44
C THR A 159 -2.59 -1.39 2.82
N GLY A 160 -1.73 -0.40 2.61
CA GLY A 160 -0.27 -0.53 2.73
C GLY A 160 0.28 -0.73 4.15
N PHE A 161 -0.51 -0.52 5.21
CA PHE A 161 -0.06 -0.66 6.60
C PHE A 161 0.43 -2.09 6.95
N THR A 162 0.04 -3.07 6.14
CA THR A 162 0.45 -4.48 6.26
C THR A 162 1.94 -4.72 5.99
N ALA A 163 2.62 -3.83 5.26
CA ALA A 163 4.04 -3.96 4.95
C ALA A 163 4.94 -3.97 6.20
N GLY A 164 4.62 -3.15 7.20
CA GLY A 164 5.38 -3.11 8.47
C GLY A 164 5.28 -4.42 9.27
N ILE A 165 4.14 -5.12 9.17
CA ILE A 165 3.93 -6.40 9.85
C ILE A 165 4.66 -7.53 9.13
N ALA A 166 4.84 -7.44 7.81
CA ALA A 166 5.59 -8.43 7.03
C ALA A 166 7.05 -8.53 7.48
N MET A 167 7.63 -7.44 8.02
CA MET A 167 8.99 -7.37 8.55
C MET A 167 9.08 -7.66 10.06
N SER A 168 8.08 -8.34 10.64
CA SER A 168 8.01 -8.58 12.08
C SER A 168 9.20 -9.34 12.67
N GLY A 169 9.90 -10.14 11.85
CA GLY A 169 11.11 -10.87 12.24
C GLY A 169 12.33 -9.99 12.47
N ASP A 170 12.37 -8.81 11.84
CA ASP A 170 13.49 -7.87 11.89
C ASP A 170 13.32 -6.82 12.99
N LEU A 171 12.18 -6.82 13.68
CA LEU A 171 11.88 -5.87 14.75
C LEU A 171 12.51 -6.31 16.07
N LYS A 172 13.11 -5.35 16.78
CA LYS A 172 13.68 -5.57 18.12
C LYS A 172 12.62 -5.97 19.16
N ASP A 173 11.45 -5.32 19.11
CA ASP A 173 10.29 -5.66 19.95
C ASP A 173 9.00 -5.61 19.11
N PRO A 174 8.65 -6.72 18.44
CA PRO A 174 7.46 -6.79 17.58
C PRO A 174 6.17 -6.50 18.34
N LYS A 175 6.07 -6.87 19.63
CA LYS A 175 4.85 -6.72 20.43
C LYS A 175 4.51 -5.26 20.67
N LYS A 176 5.51 -4.40 20.80
CA LYS A 176 5.34 -2.96 20.95
C LYS A 176 5.34 -2.23 19.61
N SER A 177 6.28 -2.56 18.73
CA SER A 177 6.49 -1.84 17.47
C SER A 177 5.36 -2.02 16.47
N ILE A 178 4.74 -3.21 16.40
CA ILE A 178 3.64 -3.45 15.44
C ILE A 178 2.40 -2.61 15.78
N PRO A 179 1.86 -2.63 17.01
CA PRO A 179 0.70 -1.80 17.35
C PRO A 179 0.94 -0.31 17.15
N THR A 180 2.06 0.21 17.68
CA THR A 180 2.33 1.65 17.61
C THR A 180 2.62 2.10 16.18
N GLY A 181 3.40 1.33 15.42
CA GLY A 181 3.72 1.63 14.03
C GLY A 181 2.52 1.55 13.11
N THR A 182 1.70 0.50 13.25
CA THR A 182 0.52 0.28 12.40
C THR A 182 -0.53 1.37 12.62
N LEU A 183 -0.88 1.67 13.87
CA LEU A 183 -1.89 2.68 14.19
C LEU A 183 -1.40 4.10 13.87
N ALA A 184 -0.12 4.40 14.09
CA ALA A 184 0.45 5.68 13.68
C ALA A 184 0.40 5.85 12.15
N ALA A 185 0.79 4.81 11.39
CA ALA A 185 0.76 4.84 9.93
C ALA A 185 -0.68 5.03 9.39
N ILE A 186 -1.67 4.34 9.96
CA ILE A 186 -3.08 4.52 9.60
C ILE A 186 -3.58 5.92 9.98
N GLY A 187 -3.11 6.49 11.08
CA GLY A 187 -3.52 7.83 11.51
C GLY A 187 -2.89 8.97 10.68
N THR A 188 -1.73 8.73 10.07
CA THR A 188 -1.03 9.71 9.22
C THR A 188 -1.34 9.59 7.73
N GLY A 189 -1.77 8.40 7.28
CA GLY A 189 -2.24 8.16 5.91
C GLY A 189 -3.63 8.73 5.71
#